data_AF-E6UJK8-F1
#
_entry.id   AF-E6UJK8-F1
#
_cell.length_a   1.000
_cell.length_b   1.000
_cell.length_c   1.000
_cell.angle_alpha   90.00
_cell.angle_beta   90.00
_cell.angle_gamma   90.00
#
_symmetry.space_group_name_H-M   'P 1'
#
loop_
_entity.id
_entity.type
_entity.pdbx_description
1 polymer ?
#
loop_
_entity_poly.entity_id
_entity_poly.type
_entity_poly.pdbx_seq_one_letter_code
_entity_poly.pdbx_strand_id
1 'polypeptide(L)' 'MTVKEMRAKTGLSQAQFAKLLGIPKRTIENWDGGKSNCHEYTIKLIDYFLTHEGLYNEE' A
#
# COMPACT_ATOMS: atom_id res chain seq x y z
N MET A 1 -9.44 -5.19 1.02
CA MET A 1 -8.76 -3.95 1.43
C MET A 1 -8.06 -3.35 0.22
N THR A 2 -8.14 -2.03 0.04
CA THR A 2 -7.44 -1.29 -1.02
C THR A 2 -6.05 -0.87 -0.58
N VAL A 3 -5.18 -0.51 -1.52
CA VAL A 3 -3.83 0.03 -1.18
C VAL A 3 -3.93 1.30 -0.33
N LYS A 4 -4.94 2.12 -0.57
CA LYS A 4 -5.20 3.33 0.22
C LYS A 4 -5.50 3.03 1.68
N GLU A 5 -6.34 2.03 1.94
CA GLU A 5 -6.70 1.60 3.30
C GLU A 5 -5.48 1.03 4.03
N MET A 6 -4.70 0.16 3.37
CA MET A 6 -3.44 -0.36 3.91
C MET A 6 -2.48 0.78 4.29
N ARG A 7 -2.26 1.72 3.37
CA ARG A 7 -1.41 2.88 3.63
C ARG A 7 -1.93 3.73 4.79
N ALA A 8 -3.22 4.02 4.82
CA ALA A 8 -3.82 4.81 5.90
C ALA A 8 -3.60 4.19 7.27
N LYS A 9 -3.70 2.85 7.38
CA LYS A 9 -3.43 2.12 8.62
C LYS A 9 -1.96 2.20 9.08
N THR A 10 -1.01 2.25 8.14
CA THR A 10 0.41 2.47 8.48
C THR A 10 0.74 3.90 8.94
N GLY A 11 -0.17 4.86 8.76
CA GLY A 11 0.09 6.29 9.04
C GLY A 11 1.06 6.98 8.07
N LEU A 12 1.49 6.29 7.00
CA LEU A 12 2.48 6.81 6.07
C LEU A 12 1.85 7.73 4.99
N SER A 13 2.58 8.78 4.63
CA SER A 13 2.28 9.56 3.42
C SER A 13 2.47 8.72 2.15
N GLN A 14 1.88 9.14 1.03
CA GLN A 14 2.06 8.45 -0.26
C GLN A 14 3.53 8.33 -0.68
N ALA A 15 4.35 9.34 -0.38
CA ALA A 15 5.77 9.34 -0.70
C ALA A 15 6.55 8.34 0.18
N GLN A 16 6.26 8.28 1.47
CA GLN A 16 6.90 7.33 2.39
C GLN A 16 6.50 5.90 2.06
N PHE A 17 5.21 5.66 1.77
CA PHE A 17 4.71 4.35 1.41
C PHE A 17 5.28 3.85 0.07
N ALA A 18 5.39 4.74 -0.92
CA ALA A 18 6.07 4.46 -2.18
C ALA A 18 7.53 4.06 -1.97
N LYS A 19 8.26 4.80 -1.13
CA LYS A 19 9.65 4.50 -0.79
C LYS A 19 9.79 3.16 -0.05
N LEU A 20 8.88 2.87 0.88
CA LEU A 20 8.86 1.62 1.64
C LEU A 20 8.70 0.41 0.71
N LEU A 21 7.75 0.46 -0.21
CA LEU A 21 7.46 -0.65 -1.14
C LEU A 21 8.38 -0.71 -2.36
N GLY A 22 9.23 0.30 -2.57
CA GLY A 22 10.02 0.43 -3.81
C GLY A 22 9.17 0.67 -5.06
N ILE A 23 7.95 1.20 -4.90
CA ILE A 23 6.99 1.46 -5.97
C ILE A 23 7.03 2.96 -6.34
N PRO A 24 6.97 3.36 -7.63
CA PRO A 24 6.91 4.77 -7.99
C PRO A 24 5.75 5.50 -7.30
N LYS A 25 6.00 6.69 -6.75
CA LYS A 25 4.98 7.51 -6.06
C LYS A 25 3.72 7.70 -6.89
N ARG A 26 3.86 7.92 -8.20
CA ARG A 26 2.74 8.12 -9.12
C ARG A 26 1.82 6.88 -9.23
N THR A 27 2.36 5.68 -9.04
CA THR A 27 1.58 4.45 -8.99
C THR A 27 0.71 4.39 -7.73
N ILE A 28 1.29 4.74 -6.57
CA ILE A 28 0.53 4.84 -5.30
C ILE A 28 -0.55 5.94 -5.42
N GLU A 29 -0.24 7.10 -5.99
CA GLU A 29 -1.21 8.17 -6.24
C GLU A 29 -2.37 7.71 -7.14
N ASN A 30 -2.07 6.95 -8.21
CA ASN A 30 -3.09 6.44 -9.11
C ASN A 30 -3.98 5.38 -8.44
N TRP A 31 -3.42 4.50 -7.62
CA TRP A 31 -4.19 3.53 -6.84
C TRP A 31 -5.06 4.21 -5.77
N ASP A 32 -4.51 5.15 -5.01
CA ASP A 32 -5.24 5.90 -3.99
C ASP A 32 -6.35 6.79 -4.58
N GLY A 33 -6.11 7.35 -5.76
CA GLY A 33 -7.04 8.21 -6.49
C GLY A 33 -8.04 7.45 -7.37
N GLY A 34 -8.01 6.11 -7.39
CA GLY A 34 -8.90 5.29 -8.21
C GLY A 34 -8.68 5.42 -9.72
N LYS A 35 -7.56 5.98 -10.17
CA LYS A 35 -7.22 6.12 -11.61
C LYS A 35 -6.80 4.79 -12.24
N SER A 36 -6.33 3.86 -11.42
CA SER A 36 -5.99 2.49 -11.83
C SER A 36 -6.20 1.55 -10.66
N ASN A 37 -6.50 0.28 -10.95
CA ASN A 37 -6.61 -0.74 -9.92
C ASN A 37 -5.26 -1.45 -9.73
N CYS A 38 -4.89 -1.64 -8.47
CA CYS A 38 -3.79 -2.53 -8.12
C CYS A 38 -4.23 -3.97 -8.39
N HIS A 39 -3.37 -4.79 -9.00
CA HIS A 39 -3.70 -6.19 -9.23
C HIS A 39 -3.87 -6.93 -7.91
N GLU A 40 -4.79 -7.90 -7.87
CA GLU A 40 -5.13 -8.63 -6.64
C GLU A 40 -3.92 -9.29 -5.99
N TYR A 41 -3.01 -9.89 -6.78
CA TYR A 41 -1.78 -10.48 -6.24
C TYR A 41 -0.87 -9.44 -5.58
N THR A 42 -0.79 -8.23 -6.14
CA THR A 42 0.03 -7.15 -5.59
C THR A 42 -0.55 -6.66 -4.28
N ILE A 43 -1.88 -6.59 -4.15
CA ILE A 43 -2.55 -6.29 -2.89
C ILE A 43 -2.16 -7.31 -1.82
N LYS A 44 -2.22 -8.62 -2.15
CA LYS A 44 -1.82 -9.70 -1.23
C LYS A 44 -0.35 -9.62 -0.82
N LEU A 45 0.55 -9.26 -1.74
CA LEU A 45 1.97 -9.10 -1.44
C LEU A 45 2.25 -7.90 -0.53
N ILE A 46 1.57 -6.76 -0.78
CA ILE A 46 1.69 -5.57 0.08
C ILE A 46 1.18 -5.89 1.47
N ASP A 47 0.02 -6.53 1.57
CA ASP A 47 -0.58 -6.93 2.84
C ASP A 47 0.35 -7.86 3.64
N TYR A 48 0.83 -8.94 3.01
CA TYR A 48 1.80 -9.86 3.59
C TYR A 48 3.06 -9.13 4.09
N PHE A 49 3.63 -8.25 3.28
CA PHE A 49 4.82 -7.48 3.64
C PHE A 49 4.56 -6.58 4.86
N LEU A 50 3.46 -5.82 4.87
CA LEU A 50 3.15 -4.90 5.98
C LEU A 50 2.91 -5.65 7.30
N THR A 51 2.28 -6.82 7.25
CA THR A 51 2.09 -7.69 8.42
C THR A 51 3.43 -8.18 8.97
N HIS A 52 4.34 -8.64 8.10
CA HIS A 52 5.63 -9.20 8.54
C HIS A 52 6.63 -8.14 9.00
N GLU A 53 6.51 -6.91 8.53
CA GLU A 53 7.27 -5.76 9.03
C GLU A 53 6.71 -5.18 10.33
N GLY A 54 5.59 -5.72 10.85
CA GLY A 54 4.94 -5.22 12.07
C GLY A 54 4.33 -3.82 11.92
N LEU A 55 4.08 -3.40 10.67
CA LEU A 55 3.50 -2.09 10.33
C LEU A 55 1.97 -2.13 10.29
N TYR A 56 1.40 -3.33 10.40
CA TYR A 56 -0.01 -3.62 10.29
C TYR A 56 -0.32 -4.87 11.13
N ASN A 57 -1.45 -4.87 11.83
CA ASN A 57 -2.00 -6.07 12.46
C ASN A 57 -3.26 -6.46 11.67
N GLU A 58 -3.32 -7.71 11.21
CA GLU A 58 -4.60 -8.30 10.77
C GLU A 58 -5.55 -8.26 11.98
N GLU A 59 -6.72 -7.62 11.81
CA GLU A 59 -7.88 -7.90 12.67
C GLU A 59 -8.51 -9.22 12.23
#